data_AF-A0A0L6X1E1-F1
#
_entry.id   AF-A0A0L6X1E1-F1
#
_cell.length_a   1.000
_cell.length_b   1.000
_cell.length_c   1.000
_cell.angle_alpha   90.00
_cell.angle_beta   90.00
_cell.angle_gamma   90.00
#
_symmetry.space_group_name_H-M   'P 1'
#
loop_
_entity.id
_entity.type
_entity.pdbx_description
1 polymer ?
#
loop_
_entity_poly.entity_id
_entity_poly.type
_entity_poly.pdbx_seq_one_letter_code
_entity_poly.pdbx_strand_id
1 'polypeptide(L)'
;MSDILTNKIRPKSSATLTVRIIKSFQFRTERSLVLHELNLESTTVADLKNIARNAVLTKPGWKPYRSVVLDTLKLYTKAHSAKACLNLTLSTTNLIINLDHDDWILNDDKTLADCGFENETEVSFFNRELYEQFKLNPIVSPSFPHHCIISPSI
;
A
#
# COMPACT_ATOMS: atom_id res chain seq x y z
N MET A 1 -3.77 34.26 30.70
CA MET A 1 -3.15 32.94 30.54
C MET A 1 -3.40 32.47 29.12
N SER A 2 -2.36 32.41 28.29
CA SER A 2 -2.43 32.03 26.89
C SER A 2 -2.38 30.50 26.77
N ASP A 3 -3.50 29.89 26.41
CA ASP A 3 -3.61 28.49 25.99
C ASP A 3 -2.83 28.31 24.68
N ILE A 4 -1.54 28.04 24.81
CA ILE A 4 -0.70 27.54 23.73
C ILE A 4 -1.12 26.10 23.49
N LEU A 5 -2.04 25.92 22.53
CA LEU A 5 -2.32 24.64 21.87
C LEU A 5 -1.00 24.04 21.41
N THR A 6 -0.42 23.20 22.26
CA THR A 6 0.80 22.44 21.98
C THR A 6 0.39 21.26 21.10
N ASN A 7 -0.17 21.56 19.93
CA ASN A 7 -0.21 20.60 18.82
C ASN A 7 1.21 20.58 18.27
N LYS A 8 2.08 19.92 19.03
CA LYS A 8 3.48 19.67 18.71
C LYS A 8 3.44 18.84 17.44
N ILE A 9 3.55 19.55 16.31
CA ILE A 9 3.83 19.03 14.98
C ILE A 9 4.82 17.90 15.20
N ARG A 10 4.38 16.64 15.12
CA ARG A 10 5.32 15.52 15.18
C ARG A 10 6.33 15.82 14.07
N PRO A 11 7.63 15.88 14.39
CA PRO A 11 8.60 16.22 13.37
C PRO A 11 8.44 15.21 12.24
N LYS A 12 8.48 15.66 10.99
CA LYS A 12 8.35 14.80 9.78
C LYS A 12 9.37 13.65 9.77
N SER A 13 10.38 13.71 10.63
CA SER A 13 11.38 12.69 10.89
C SER A 13 10.89 11.49 11.71
N SER A 14 9.72 11.53 12.36
CA SER A 14 9.16 10.42 13.15
C SER A 14 7.66 10.25 12.89
N ALA A 15 7.32 9.95 11.64
CA ALA A 15 5.95 9.65 11.23
C ALA A 15 5.59 8.18 11.47
N THR A 16 4.32 7.94 11.78
CA THR A 16 3.73 6.61 11.76
C THR A 16 2.99 6.43 10.44
N LEU A 17 3.27 5.37 9.69
CA LEU A 17 2.59 5.05 8.43
C LEU A 17 1.89 3.70 8.54
N THR A 18 0.74 3.59 7.88
CA THR A 18 0.00 2.33 7.78
C THR A 18 0.09 1.81 6.36
N VAL A 19 0.76 0.67 6.19
CA VAL A 19 0.91 -0.01 4.90
C VAL A 19 -0.07 -1.18 4.84
N ARG A 20 -1.14 -1.04 4.06
CA ARG A 20 -2.12 -2.09 3.78
C ARG A 20 -1.56 -3.07 2.76
N ILE A 21 -1.08 -4.22 3.23
CA ILE A 21 -0.55 -5.28 2.37
C ILE A 21 -1.73 -6.08 1.81
N ILE A 22 -1.96 -5.97 0.50
CA ILE A 22 -3.02 -6.72 -0.19
C ILE A 22 -2.41 -8.02 -0.70
N LYS A 23 -2.92 -9.14 -0.20
CA LYS A 23 -2.55 -10.48 -0.66
C LYS A 23 -3.35 -10.91 -1.88
N SER A 24 -4.64 -10.60 -1.91
CA SER A 24 -5.52 -10.98 -3.01
C SER A 24 -6.64 -9.96 -3.19
N PHE A 25 -6.73 -9.41 -4.41
CA PHE A 25 -7.83 -8.55 -4.81
C PHE A 25 -9.15 -9.32 -4.90
N GLN A 26 -9.11 -10.53 -5.48
CA GLN A 26 -10.28 -11.40 -5.65
C GLN A 26 -10.93 -11.76 -4.31
N PHE A 27 -10.12 -12.26 -3.36
CA PHE A 27 -10.62 -12.65 -2.03
C PHE A 27 -10.66 -11.49 -1.03
N ARG A 28 -10.39 -10.26 -1.50
CA ARG A 28 -10.32 -9.04 -0.68
C ARG A 28 -9.50 -9.24 0.60
N THR A 29 -8.40 -9.98 0.48
CA THR A 29 -7.55 -10.35 1.61
C THR A 29 -6.43 -9.34 1.72
N GLU A 30 -6.46 -8.57 2.80
CA GLU A 30 -5.39 -7.64 3.14
C GLU A 30 -5.08 -7.65 4.63
N ARG A 31 -3.95 -7.05 4.99
CA ARG A 31 -3.58 -6.79 6.38
C ARG A 31 -2.81 -5.48 6.48
N SER A 32 -3.12 -4.68 7.50
CA SER A 32 -2.40 -3.44 7.78
C SER A 32 -1.11 -3.70 8.57
N LEU A 33 0.00 -3.22 8.04
CA LEU A 33 1.31 -3.16 8.67
C LEU A 33 1.57 -1.72 9.12
N VAL A 34 1.58 -1.50 10.43
CA VAL A 34 1.94 -0.19 10.99
C VAL A 34 3.47 -0.11 11.13
N LEU A 35 4.06 0.94 10.58
CA LEU A 35 5.46 1.29 10.67
C LEU A 35 5.59 2.59 11.46
N HIS A 36 6.43 2.59 12.49
CA HIS A 36 6.71 3.75 13.33
C HIS A 36 8.09 4.33 13.02
N GLU A 37 8.30 5.58 13.42
CA GLU A 37 9.61 6.26 13.39
C GLU A 37 10.21 6.40 11.98
N LEU A 38 9.35 6.59 10.97
CA LEU A 38 9.80 6.82 9.60
C LEU A 38 10.08 8.30 9.35
N ASN A 39 11.22 8.58 8.72
CA ASN A 39 11.57 9.94 8.30
C ASN A 39 11.07 10.18 6.88
N LEU A 40 10.03 11.01 6.73
CA LEU A 40 9.36 11.22 5.44
C LEU A 40 10.24 11.96 4.42
N GLU A 41 11.21 12.76 4.88
CA GLU A 41 12.05 13.59 4.01
C GLU A 41 13.24 12.79 3.45
N SER A 42 13.76 11.83 4.22
CA SER A 42 14.88 11.00 3.79
C SER A 42 14.45 9.65 3.21
N THR A 43 13.33 9.10 3.65
CA THR A 43 12.88 7.77 3.21
C THR A 43 12.25 7.88 1.83
N THR A 44 12.73 7.06 0.91
CA THR A 44 12.15 6.94 -0.43
C THR A 44 10.97 5.97 -0.45
N VAL A 45 10.16 6.02 -1.50
CA VAL A 45 9.12 5.02 -1.75
C VAL A 45 9.74 3.61 -1.88
N ALA A 46 10.90 3.50 -2.52
CA ALA A 46 11.65 2.24 -2.62
C ALA A 46 12.05 1.69 -1.24
N ASP A 47 12.56 2.55 -0.35
CA ASP A 47 12.91 2.17 1.02
C ASP A 47 11.69 1.68 1.79
N LEU A 48 10.56 2.38 1.67
CA LEU A 48 9.30 1.99 2.30
C LEU A 48 8.85 0.60 1.83
N LYS A 49 8.96 0.31 0.53
CA LYS A 49 8.68 -1.04 -0.02
C LYS A 49 9.59 -2.08 0.61
N ASN A 50 10.89 -1.80 0.69
CA ASN A 50 11.86 -2.74 1.25
C ASN A 50 11.63 -3.01 2.74
N ILE A 51 11.33 -1.97 3.53
CA ILE A 51 10.96 -2.08 4.94
C ILE A 51 9.70 -2.94 5.09
N ALA A 52 8.66 -2.67 4.30
CA ALA A 52 7.42 -3.44 4.33
C ALA A 52 7.64 -4.91 3.94
N ARG A 53 8.37 -5.19 2.85
CA ARG A 53 8.73 -6.55 2.43
C ARG A 53 9.48 -7.29 3.54
N ASN A 54 10.50 -6.67 4.10
CA ASN A 54 11.28 -7.27 5.17
C ASN A 54 10.42 -7.55 6.42
N ALA A 55 9.54 -6.62 6.79
CA ALA A 55 8.61 -6.83 7.90
C ALA A 55 7.65 -8.01 7.66
N VAL A 56 7.16 -8.19 6.43
CA VAL A 56 6.32 -9.34 6.04
C VAL A 56 7.08 -10.66 6.14
N LEU A 57 8.37 -10.67 5.75
CA LEU A 57 9.22 -11.86 5.82
C LEU A 57 9.62 -12.23 7.25
N THR A 58 9.92 -11.23 8.08
CA THR A 58 10.45 -11.42 9.44
C THR A 58 9.36 -11.72 10.46
N LYS A 59 8.27 -10.95 10.47
CA LYS A 59 7.24 -11.05 11.52
C LYS A 59 6.48 -12.38 11.43
N PRO A 60 6.26 -13.10 12.55
CA PRO A 60 5.63 -14.42 12.54
C PRO A 60 4.14 -14.37 12.12
N GLY A 61 3.45 -13.26 12.41
CA GLY A 61 2.06 -13.06 11.99
C GLY A 61 1.88 -13.00 10.47
N TRP A 62 2.95 -12.76 9.71
CA TRP A 62 2.91 -12.51 8.27
C TRP A 62 3.27 -13.74 7.42
N LYS A 63 3.45 -14.92 8.05
CA LYS A 63 3.66 -16.20 7.35
C LYS A 63 2.81 -16.39 6.07
N PRO A 64 1.48 -16.18 6.06
CA PRO A 64 0.67 -16.40 4.86
C PRO A 64 0.85 -15.35 3.75
N TYR A 65 1.60 -14.27 4.01
CA TYR A 65 1.90 -13.19 3.07
C TYR A 65 3.32 -13.28 2.49
N ARG A 66 4.16 -14.19 2.99
CA ARG A 66 5.58 -14.31 2.55
C ARG A 66 5.73 -14.79 1.11
N SER A 67 4.73 -15.50 0.58
CA SER A 67 4.69 -15.95 -0.81
C SER A 67 4.08 -14.91 -1.76
N VAL A 68 3.63 -13.77 -1.24
CA VAL A 68 3.00 -12.72 -2.04
C VAL A 68 4.09 -11.85 -2.63
N VAL A 69 4.06 -11.68 -3.95
CA VAL A 69 4.90 -10.72 -4.64
C VAL A 69 4.31 -9.32 -4.43
N LEU A 70 5.10 -8.36 -3.95
CA LEU A 70 4.64 -7.01 -3.66
C LEU A 70 5.57 -6.04 -4.37
N ASP A 71 5.05 -5.22 -5.27
CA ASP A 71 5.86 -4.41 -6.19
C ASP A 71 5.43 -2.95 -6.25
N THR A 72 4.13 -2.69 -6.07
CA THR A 72 3.53 -1.38 -6.29
C THR A 72 2.87 -0.85 -5.03
N LEU A 73 3.22 0.40 -4.68
CA LEU A 73 2.54 1.15 -3.63
C LEU A 73 1.57 2.15 -4.27
N LYS A 74 0.38 2.26 -3.69
CA LYS A 74 -0.62 3.25 -4.08
C LYS A 74 -1.10 4.00 -2.85
N LEU A 75 -1.24 5.29 -2.98
CA LEU A 75 -1.80 6.13 -1.93
C LEU A 75 -3.30 5.80 -1.74
N TYR A 76 -3.73 5.55 -0.50
CA TYR A 76 -5.13 5.23 -0.18
C TYR A 76 -5.82 6.41 0.50
N THR A 77 -5.30 6.86 1.65
CA THR A 77 -5.80 8.04 2.37
C THR A 77 -4.62 8.88 2.83
N LYS A 78 -4.80 10.21 2.79
CA LYS A 78 -3.91 11.14 3.50
C LYS A 78 -4.56 11.45 4.85
N ALA A 79 -3.77 11.44 5.92
CA ALA A 79 -4.25 11.89 7.21
C ALA A 79 -4.66 13.37 7.14
N HIS A 80 -5.69 13.70 7.91
CA HIS A 80 -6.55 14.85 7.74
C HIS A 80 -5.86 16.22 7.99
N SER A 81 -5.17 16.75 6.98
CA SER A 81 -4.93 18.19 6.81
C SER A 81 -6.05 18.77 5.92
N ALA A 82 -6.96 19.52 6.52
CA ALA A 82 -8.32 19.83 6.05
C ALA A 82 -8.51 20.61 4.71
N LYS A 83 -7.61 20.57 3.72
CA LYS A 83 -7.80 21.27 2.43
C LYS A 83 -7.35 20.57 1.14
N ALA A 84 -7.04 19.27 1.15
CA ALA A 84 -6.91 18.50 -0.11
C ALA A 84 -8.02 17.46 -0.34
N CYS A 85 -8.93 17.29 0.63
CA CYS A 85 -10.13 16.48 0.48
C CYS A 85 -11.28 17.36 -0.05
N LEU A 86 -11.23 17.74 -1.33
CA LEU A 86 -12.44 18.22 -2.02
C LEU A 86 -12.65 17.55 -3.39
N ASN A 87 -11.69 16.75 -3.88
CA ASN A 87 -11.86 15.95 -5.09
C ASN A 87 -11.70 14.44 -4.83
N LEU A 88 -11.56 14.02 -3.57
CA LEU A 88 -11.56 12.62 -3.17
C LEU A 88 -13.01 12.15 -3.04
N THR A 89 -13.71 12.13 -4.18
CA THR A 89 -14.90 11.31 -4.33
C THR A 89 -14.41 9.88 -4.17
N LEU A 90 -14.48 9.39 -2.94
CA LEU A 90 -14.40 7.98 -2.62
C LEU A 90 -15.49 7.29 -3.46
N SER A 91 -15.13 6.84 -4.66
CA SER A 91 -15.97 6.00 -5.50
C SER A 91 -16.04 4.63 -4.82
N THR A 92 -16.96 4.59 -3.87
CA THR A 92 -17.18 3.58 -2.85
C THR A 92 -17.89 2.40 -3.49
N THR A 93 -17.15 1.53 -4.16
CA THR A 93 -17.68 0.22 -4.59
C THR A 93 -16.67 -0.94 -4.50
N ASN A 94 -15.36 -0.67 -4.49
CA ASN A 94 -14.33 -1.70 -4.31
C ASN A 94 -13.69 -1.63 -2.91
N LEU A 95 -14.07 -2.55 -2.02
CA LEU A 95 -13.62 -2.58 -0.60
C LEU A 95 -12.09 -2.79 -0.43
N ILE A 96 -11.39 -3.29 -1.46
CA ILE A 96 -9.98 -3.69 -1.36
C ILE A 96 -9.00 -2.66 -1.93
N ILE A 97 -9.34 -1.98 -3.04
CA ILE A 97 -8.50 -0.95 -3.67
C ILE A 97 -9.32 -0.05 -4.59
N ASN A 98 -8.92 1.22 -4.72
CA ASN A 98 -9.50 2.14 -5.69
C ASN A 98 -8.96 1.85 -7.10
N LEU A 99 -9.84 1.63 -8.08
CA LEU A 99 -9.49 1.33 -9.48
C LEU A 99 -9.47 2.55 -10.40
N ASP A 100 -9.99 3.70 -9.94
CA ASP A 100 -10.31 4.86 -10.79
C ASP A 100 -9.13 5.86 -10.91
N HIS A 101 -8.11 5.73 -10.06
CA HIS A 101 -6.98 6.66 -10.01
C HIS A 101 -5.64 5.94 -10.09
N ASP A 102 -5.16 5.61 -11.29
CA ASP A 102 -3.79 5.08 -11.48
C ASP A 102 -2.72 6.12 -11.14
N ASP A 103 -3.04 7.41 -11.21
CA ASP A 103 -2.11 8.51 -10.88
C ASP A 103 -1.66 8.54 -9.41
N TRP A 104 -2.31 7.77 -8.54
CA TRP A 104 -1.94 7.63 -7.13
C TRP A 104 -0.90 6.53 -6.87
N ILE A 105 -0.42 5.89 -7.93
CA ILE A 105 0.68 4.93 -7.86
C ILE A 105 1.97 5.71 -7.63
N LEU A 106 2.68 5.29 -6.60
CA LEU A 106 3.87 5.98 -6.13
C LEU A 106 5.09 5.50 -6.90
N ASN A 107 5.89 6.47 -7.33
CA ASN A 107 7.14 6.20 -8.02
C ASN A 107 8.28 6.00 -7.02
N ASP A 108 9.15 5.04 -7.30
CA ASP A 108 10.20 4.58 -6.37
C ASP A 108 11.27 5.63 -6.09
N ASP A 109 11.52 6.52 -7.06
CA ASP A 109 12.55 7.56 -6.99
C ASP A 109 12.16 8.76 -6.13
N LYS A 110 10.89 8.87 -5.72
CA LYS A 110 10.40 9.99 -4.92
C LYS A 110 10.52 9.71 -3.43
N THR A 111 10.75 10.77 -2.66
CA THR A 111 10.67 10.70 -1.19
C THR A 111 9.21 10.68 -0.75
N LEU A 112 8.95 10.13 0.44
CA LEU A 112 7.59 10.10 0.99
C LEU A 112 7.03 11.53 1.16
N ALA A 113 7.88 12.49 1.52
CA ALA A 113 7.52 13.90 1.60
C ALA A 113 7.15 14.51 0.23
N ASP A 114 7.86 14.16 -0.86
CA ASP A 114 7.53 14.62 -2.22
C ASP A 114 6.20 14.04 -2.71
N CYS A 115 5.91 12.79 -2.33
CA CYS A 115 4.60 12.19 -2.55
C CYS A 115 3.48 12.81 -1.67
N GLY A 116 3.85 13.71 -0.75
CA GLY A 116 2.92 14.37 0.18
C GLY A 116 2.37 13.43 1.24
N PHE A 117 3.21 12.52 1.76
CA PHE A 117 2.91 11.74 2.96
C PHE A 117 2.97 12.62 4.20
N GLU A 118 2.10 12.32 5.13
CA GLU A 118 2.01 12.91 6.47
C GLU A 118 1.93 11.79 7.53
N ASN A 119 2.02 12.17 8.81
CA ASN A 119 1.79 11.23 9.90
C ASN A 119 0.40 10.59 9.77
N GLU A 120 0.29 9.28 9.99
CA GLU A 120 -0.93 8.45 9.83
C GLU A 120 -1.41 8.28 8.38
N THR A 121 -0.55 8.56 7.39
CA THR A 121 -0.89 8.26 5.98
C THR A 121 -1.05 6.75 5.78
N GLU A 122 -2.07 6.39 5.01
CA GLU A 122 -2.35 5.01 4.65
C GLU A 122 -2.05 4.77 3.16
N VAL A 123 -1.28 3.71 2.91
CA VAL A 123 -0.92 3.28 1.55
C VAL A 123 -1.19 1.80 1.36
N SER A 124 -1.59 1.42 0.16
CA SER A 124 -1.80 0.03 -0.22
C SER A 124 -0.56 -0.51 -0.94
N PHE A 125 -0.06 -1.67 -0.52
CA PHE A 125 1.04 -2.37 -1.14
C PHE A 125 0.57 -3.69 -1.75
N PHE A 126 0.83 -3.87 -3.04
CA PHE A 126 0.28 -4.98 -3.82
C PHE A 126 1.13 -5.34 -5.03
N ASN A 127 0.75 -6.41 -5.71
CA ASN A 127 1.35 -6.82 -6.98
C ASN A 127 0.69 -6.08 -8.17
N ARG A 128 1.51 -5.43 -9.01
CA ARG A 128 1.02 -4.67 -10.17
C ARG A 128 0.23 -5.53 -11.16
N GLU A 129 0.74 -6.71 -11.46
CA GLU A 129 0.14 -7.63 -12.43
C GLU A 129 -1.23 -8.10 -11.96
N LEU A 130 -1.37 -8.49 -10.69
CA LEU A 130 -2.66 -8.87 -10.12
C LEU A 130 -3.67 -7.71 -10.11
N TYR A 131 -3.19 -6.47 -9.92
CA TYR A 131 -4.03 -5.29 -9.99
C TYR A 131 -4.55 -5.05 -11.41
N GLU A 132 -3.70 -5.17 -12.42
CA GLU A 132 -4.09 -5.02 -13.83
C GLU A 132 -5.05 -6.13 -14.26
N GLN A 133 -4.80 -7.38 -13.85
CA GLN A 133 -5.72 -8.50 -14.08
C GLN A 133 -7.08 -8.26 -13.42
N PHE A 134 -7.10 -7.77 -12.19
CA PHE A 134 -8.33 -7.45 -11.47
C PHE A 134 -9.08 -6.25 -12.10
N LYS A 135 -8.36 -5.27 -12.65
CA LYS A 135 -8.94 -4.14 -13.39
C LYS A 135 -9.61 -4.60 -14.68
N LEU A 136 -9.00 -5.56 -15.39
CA LEU A 136 -9.57 -6.15 -16.60
C LEU A 136 -10.77 -7.06 -16.30
N ASN A 137 -10.73 -7.80 -15.19
CA ASN A 137 -11.78 -8.74 -14.79
C ASN A 137 -12.03 -8.71 -13.26
N PRO A 138 -12.89 -7.82 -12.75
CA PRO A 138 -13.12 -7.67 -11.31
C PRO A 138 -13.89 -8.85 -10.65
N ILE A 139 -14.26 -9.87 -11.44
CA ILE A 139 -15.16 -10.97 -11.06
C ILE A 139 -14.49 -12.35 -11.16
N VAL A 140 -13.39 -12.46 -11.92
CA VAL A 140 -12.88 -13.77 -12.38
C VAL A 140 -11.63 -14.14 -11.58
N SER A 141 -11.67 -15.31 -10.95
CA SER A 141 -10.47 -15.94 -10.39
C SER A 141 -9.44 -16.13 -11.49
N PRO A 142 -8.16 -15.76 -11.32
CA PRO A 142 -7.17 -16.12 -12.31
C PRO A 142 -7.18 -17.65 -12.39
N SER A 143 -7.65 -18.19 -13.52
CA SER A 143 -7.31 -19.55 -13.90
C SER A 143 -5.80 -19.54 -13.97
N PHE A 144 -5.16 -20.07 -12.93
CA PHE A 144 -3.74 -20.39 -12.98
C PHE A 144 -3.52 -21.05 -14.33
N PRO A 145 -2.60 -20.57 -15.17
CA PRO A 145 -2.18 -21.37 -16.30
C PRO A 145 -1.64 -22.64 -15.66
N HIS A 146 -2.43 -23.73 -15.74
CA HIS A 146 -1.94 -25.06 -15.53
C HIS A 146 -0.75 -25.14 -16.48
N HIS A 147 0.45 -25.04 -15.92
CA HIS A 147 1.64 -25.43 -16.63
C HIS A 147 1.37 -26.90 -16.95
N CYS A 148 0.94 -27.15 -18.19
CA CYS A 148 0.86 -28.46 -18.78
C CYS A 148 2.27 -29.02 -18.74
N ILE A 149 2.63 -29.67 -17.64
CA ILE A 149 3.75 -30.59 -17.63
C ILE A 149 3.21 -31.85 -18.29
N ILE A 150 3.31 -31.80 -19.61
CA ILE A 150 3.45 -32.92 -20.54
C ILE A 150 3.82 -34.21 -19.80
N SER A 151 2.90 -35.19 -19.80
CA SER A 151 3.28 -36.59 -19.61
C SER A 151 4.36 -36.96 -20.61
N PRO A 152 5.42 -37.66 -20.22
CA PRO A 152 5.98 -38.67 -21.08
C PRO A 152 5.25 -39.98 -20.81
N SER A 153 4.58 -40.49 -21.84
CA SER A 153 4.35 -41.92 -21.97
C SER A 153 5.68 -42.66 -21.89
N ILE A 154 5.75 -43.69 -21.04
CA ILE A 154 6.21 -45.07 -21.28
C ILE A 154 5.97 -45.86 -20.01
#